data_AF-A0AA41HIR4-F1
#
_entry.id   AF-A0AA41HIR4-F1
#
_cell.length_a   1.000
_cell.length_b   1.000
_cell.length_c   1.000
_cell.angle_alpha   90.00
_cell.angle_beta   90.00
_cell.angle_gamma   90.00
#
_symmetry.space_group_name_H-M   'P 1'
#
loop_
_entity.id
_entity.type
_entity.pdbx_description
1 polymer ?
#
loop_
_entity_poly.entity_id
_entity_poly.type
_entity_poly.pdbx_seq_one_letter_code
_entity_poly.pdbx_strand_id
1 'polypeptide(L)' 'EEGALSATNLREQLSASLAAYMVPSAFVTLDGFPLTANGKLDRKALPAPDKSAVVSRAYEAPQGEIEEA' A
#
# COMPACT_ATOMS: atom_id res chain seq x y z
N GLU A 1 -1.35 22.19 7.54
CA GLU A 1 -2.18 21.06 7.08
C GLU A 1 -1.60 19.80 7.69
N GLU A 2 -2.28 19.21 8.66
CA GLU A 2 -1.85 17.95 9.29
C GLU A 2 -1.84 16.85 8.22
N GLY A 3 -0.74 16.10 8.18
CA GLY A 3 -0.36 15.26 7.05
C GLY A 3 -1.47 14.30 6.62
N ALA A 4 -1.94 14.48 5.38
CA ALA A 4 -2.85 13.53 4.76
C ALA A 4 -2.25 12.12 4.84
N LEU A 5 -3.02 11.18 5.39
CA LEU A 5 -2.71 9.75 5.41
C LEU A 5 -2.70 9.23 3.97
N SER A 6 -1.57 9.37 3.29
CA SER A 6 -1.34 8.83 1.94
C SER A 6 -0.48 7.57 2.00
N ALA A 7 -0.76 6.63 1.09
CA ALA A 7 0.01 5.39 0.99
C ALA A 7 1.51 5.66 0.78
N THR A 8 1.85 6.69 0.00
CA THR A 8 3.24 7.13 -0.23
C THR A 8 3.91 7.59 1.06
N ASN A 9 3.28 8.48 1.82
CA ASN A 9 3.84 9.01 3.06
C ASN A 9 4.06 7.90 4.10
N LEU A 10 3.12 6.95 4.20
CA LEU A 10 3.24 5.80 5.09
C LEU A 10 4.41 4.89 4.69
N ARG A 11 4.55 4.60 3.38
CA ARG A 11 5.65 3.79 2.86
C ARG A 11 7.01 4.44 3.14
N GLU A 12 7.15 5.74 2.91
CA GLU A 12 8.40 6.47 3.16
C GLU A 12 8.80 6.41 4.64
N GLN A 13 7.86 6.66 5.55
CA GLN A 13 8.10 6.57 6.99
C GLN A 13 8.49 5.15 7.43
N LEU A 14 7.81 4.12 6.93
CA LEU A 14 8.13 2.73 7.25
C LEU A 14 9.50 2.32 6.68
N SER A 15 9.88 2.81 5.51
CA SER A 15 11.17 2.49 4.87
C SER A 15 12.37 3.04 5.66
N ALA A 16 12.17 4.07 6.49
CA ALA A 16 13.21 4.60 7.36
C ALA A 16 13.51 3.71 8.60
N SER A 17 12.59 2.80 8.95
CA SER A 17 12.68 1.97 10.17
C SER A 17 12.64 0.46 9.93
N LEU A 18 12.16 0.03 8.77
CA LEU A 18 12.02 -1.38 8.39
C LEU A 18 13.01 -1.76 7.29
N ALA A 19 13.45 -3.02 7.28
CA ALA A 19 14.15 -3.58 6.14
C ALA A 19 13.23 -3.61 4.90
N ALA A 20 13.81 -3.51 3.70
CA ALA A 20 13.07 -3.35 2.46
C ALA A 20 11.98 -4.42 2.22
N TYR A 21 12.22 -5.68 2.61
CA TYR A 21 11.26 -6.78 2.44
C TYR A 21 10.09 -6.76 3.44
N MET A 22 10.16 -5.92 4.48
CA MET A 22 9.09 -5.75 5.47
C MET A 22 8.18 -4.57 5.14
N VAL A 23 8.54 -3.74 4.17
CA VAL A 23 7.73 -2.58 3.76
C VAL A 23 6.55 -3.09 2.92
N PRO A 24 5.29 -2.81 3.31
CA PRO A 24 4.12 -3.23 2.53
C PRO A 24 4.13 -2.69 1.09
N SER A 25 3.67 -3.51 0.16
CA SER A 25 3.50 -3.12 -1.25
C SER A 25 2.20 -2.35 -1.51
N ALA A 26 1.21 -2.47 -0.62
CA ALA A 26 -0.08 -1.78 -0.73
C ALA A 26 -0.62 -1.34 0.63
N PHE A 27 -1.37 -0.23 0.62
CA PHE A 27 -2.04 0.35 1.78
C PHE A 27 -3.50 0.60 1.43
N VAL A 28 -4.43 -0.05 2.13
CA VAL A 28 -5.87 0.08 1.90
C VAL A 28 -6.49 0.83 3.07
N THR A 29 -7.10 1.98 2.79
CA THR A 29 -7.87 2.73 3.79
C THR A 29 -9.24 2.08 3.97
N LEU A 30 -9.62 1.86 5.23
CA LEU A 30 -10.92 1.32 5.62
C LEU A 30 -11.57 2.28 6.61
N ASP A 31 -12.88 2.49 6.49
CA ASP A 31 -13.66 3.24 7.49
C ASP A 31 -13.74 2.47 8.82
N GLY A 32 -13.61 1.15 8.77
CA GLY A 32 -13.58 0.27 9.94
C GLY A 32 -13.13 -1.14 9.59
N PHE A 33 -12.60 -1.85 10.58
CA PHE A 33 -12.20 -3.24 10.39
C PHE A 33 -13.42 -4.17 10.31
N PRO A 34 -13.46 -5.10 9.34
CA PRO A 34 -14.49 -6.12 9.32
C PRO A 34 -14.30 -7.05 10.52
N LEU A 35 -15.36 -7.26 11.31
CA LEU A 35 -15.33 -8.12 12.48
C LEU A 35 -16.26 -9.31 12.30
N THR A 36 -15.86 -10.45 12.84
CA THR A 36 -16.71 -11.62 13.05
C THR A 36 -17.79 -11.33 14.10
N ALA A 37 -18.80 -12.21 14.22
CA ALA A 37 -19.84 -12.08 15.24
C ALA A 37 -19.32 -11.97 16.69
N ASN A 38 -18.11 -12.48 16.96
CA ASN A 38 -17.46 -12.40 18.27
C ASN A 38 -16.53 -11.18 18.42
N GLY A 39 -16.57 -10.22 17.48
CA GLY A 39 -15.77 -8.99 17.53
C GLY A 39 -14.29 -9.14 17.13
N LYS A 40 -13.86 -10.31 16.68
CA LYS A 40 -12.48 -10.52 16.16
C LYS A 40 -12.37 -10.08 14.72
N LEU A 41 -11.20 -9.58 14.29
CA LEU A 41 -10.93 -9.26 12.89
C LEU A 41 -11.23 -10.43 11.96
N ASP A 42 -12.12 -10.21 10.99
CA ASP A 42 -12.38 -11.14 9.90
C ASP A 42 -11.42 -10.86 8.74
N ARG A 43 -10.29 -11.55 8.74
CA ARG A 43 -9.26 -11.39 7.69
C ARG A 43 -9.74 -11.79 6.29
N LYS A 44 -10.76 -12.66 6.18
CA LYS A 44 -11.29 -13.10 4.88
C LYS A 44 -12.18 -12.02 4.25
N ALA A 45 -12.76 -11.16 5.08
CA ALA A 45 -13.58 -10.04 4.65
C ALA A 45 -12.77 -8.76 4.36
N LEU A 46 -11.44 -8.78 4.55
CA LEU A 46 -10.60 -7.67 4.14
C LEU A 46 -10.63 -7.54 2.60
N PRO A 47 -10.85 -6.35 2.05
CA PRO A 47 -10.85 -6.16 0.61
C PRO A 47 -9.45 -6.40 0.04
N ALA A 48 -9.40 -6.93 -1.17
CA ALA A 48 -8.16 -7.00 -1.92
C ALA A 48 -7.69 -5.57 -2.27
N PRO A 49 -6.38 -5.28 -2.22
CA PRO A 49 -5.86 -4.00 -2.67
C PRO A 49 -6.15 -3.77 -4.16
N ASP A 50 -6.68 -2.61 -4.50
CA ASP A 50 -6.82 -2.17 -5.89
C ASP A 50 -5.58 -1.39 -6.36
N LYS A 51 -5.61 -0.88 -7.60
CA LYS A 51 -4.49 -0.13 -8.18
C LYS A 51 -4.16 1.15 -7.41
N SER A 52 -5.13 1.76 -6.73
CA SER A 52 -4.93 2.99 -5.95
C SER A 52 -4.24 2.72 -4.61
N ALA A 53 -4.42 1.51 -4.07
CA ALA A 53 -3.78 1.07 -2.83
C ALA A 53 -2.29 0.73 -3.01
N VAL A 54 -1.87 0.39 -4.24
CA VAL A 54 -0.46 0.12 -4.54
C VAL A 54 0.29 1.44 -4.68
N VAL A 55 1.37 1.61 -3.94
CA VAL A 55 2.28 2.74 -4.14
C VAL A 55 3.10 2.47 -5.40
N SER A 56 2.52 2.80 -6.56
CA SER A 56 3.23 2.77 -7.83
C SER A 56 4.25 3.90 -7.86
N ARG A 57 5.46 3.59 -8.33
CA ARG A 57 6.39 4.64 -8.76
C ARG A 57 5.69 5.49 -9.83
N ALA A 58 5.99 6.79 -9.85
CA ALA A 58 5.56 7.63 -10.97
C ALA A 58 5.98 6.94 -12.28
N TYR A 59 5.09 6.96 -13.27
CA TYR A 59 5.40 6.39 -14.58
C TYR A 59 6.70 7.03 -15.10
N GLU A 60 7.65 6.18 -15.45
CA GLU A 60 8.90 6.55 -16.09
C GLU A 60 8.92 5.82 -17.43
N ALA A 61 9.19 6.57 -18.52
CA ALA A 61 9.19 5.98 -19.85
C ALA A 61 10.31 4.94 -19.96
N PRO A 62 10.08 3.79 -20.62
CA PRO A 62 11.13 2.80 -20.82
C PRO A 62 12.34 3.45 -21.49
N GLN A 63 13.54 3.08 -21.03
CA GLN A 63 14.80 3.61 -21.52
C GLN A 63 15.57 2.52 -22.30
N GLY A 64 15.72 2.77 -23.60
CA GLY A 64 16.53 1.94 -24.48
C GLY A 64 15.87 0.62 -24.89
N GLU A 65 16.56 -0.12 -25.75
CA GLU A 65 15.99 -1.27 -26.48
C GLU A 65 15.52 -2.41 -25.56
N ILE A 66 16.15 -2.60 -24.40
CA ILE A 66 15.82 -3.70 -23.48
C ILE A 66 14.49 -3.46 -22.76
N GLU A 67 14.17 -2.20 -22.43
CA GLU A 67 12.94 -1.84 -21.72
C GLU A 67 11.75 -1.63 -22.68
N GLU A 68 12.04 -1.36 -23.97
CA GLU A 68 11.04 -1.19 -25.04
C GLU A 68 10.59 -2.50 -25.70
N ALA A 69 11.40 -3.58 -25.63
CA ALA A 69 11.17 -4.86 -26.32
C ALA A 69 10.13 -5.80 -25.69
#